data_AF-A0A1R1SNF3-F1
#
_entry.id   AF-A0A1R1SNF3-F1
#
_cell.length_a   1.000
_cell.length_b   1.000
_cell.length_c   1.000
_cell.angle_alpha   90.00
_cell.angle_beta   90.00
_cell.angle_gamma   90.00
#
_symmetry.space_group_name_H-M   'P 1'
#
loop_
_entity.id
_entity.type
_entity.pdbx_description
1 polymer ?
#
loop_
_entity_poly.entity_id
_entity_poly.type
_entity_poly.pdbx_seq_one_letter_code
_entity_poly.pdbx_strand_id
1 'polypeptide(L)'
;MAAQGVYVYGVVRASHPLPPGRTGVGADPAPVRTVRTGELAAVVSDAPPGLRAKRRDLLAHQELALALAADGPVLPMRFGMIAADEESVRDQLTASRTAYLATLDRLDGRVEMNLKALPVQSGLPALVRENPEVARARAAARRSPGYEASVRLGEAVARGLTGRAAAASAAVVAELSAMAVERVAGPEVRGCVLNVSFLLDRGDQERFRAAVERFAAGHHDHVELRLTGPLPCYSFVDPAPGTARRETEPVRNGA
;
A
#
# COMPACT_ATOMS: atom_id res chain seq x y z
N MET A 1 -7.96 -33.72 -2.56
CA MET A 1 -7.94 -33.28 -1.14
C MET A 1 -8.79 -32.02 -1.06
N ALA A 2 -9.85 -32.04 -0.26
CA ALA A 2 -10.83 -30.94 -0.19
C ALA A 2 -10.15 -29.61 0.17
N ALA A 3 -10.57 -28.53 -0.48
CA ALA A 3 -10.16 -27.19 -0.11
C ALA A 3 -10.57 -26.93 1.35
N GLN A 4 -9.61 -26.76 2.24
CA GLN A 4 -9.87 -26.38 3.63
C GLN A 4 -10.03 -24.86 3.66
N GLY A 5 -11.21 -24.39 3.24
CA GLY A 5 -11.61 -22.99 3.35
C GLY A 5 -11.89 -22.27 2.05
N VAL A 6 -12.36 -21.04 2.23
CA VAL A 6 -12.77 -20.12 1.17
C VAL A 6 -11.81 -18.93 1.15
N TYR A 7 -11.14 -18.71 0.02
CA TYR A 7 -10.29 -17.53 -0.16
C TYR A 7 -11.16 -16.32 -0.48
N VAL A 8 -11.00 -15.23 0.24
CA VAL A 8 -11.80 -14.01 0.10
C VAL A 8 -10.97 -12.90 -0.53
N TYR A 9 -11.40 -12.41 -1.69
CA TYR A 9 -10.70 -11.35 -2.44
C TYR A 9 -11.17 -9.95 -2.06
N GLY A 10 -12.45 -9.80 -1.74
CA GLY A 10 -13.05 -8.50 -1.45
C GLY A 10 -14.55 -8.60 -1.21
N VAL A 11 -15.12 -7.50 -0.72
CA VAL A 11 -16.57 -7.33 -0.55
C VAL A 11 -17.04 -6.24 -1.51
N VAL A 12 -18.17 -6.49 -2.16
CA VAL A 12 -18.81 -5.62 -3.15
C VAL A 12 -20.32 -5.56 -2.91
N ARG A 13 -21.02 -4.69 -3.63
CA ARG A 13 -22.50 -4.73 -3.69
C ARG A 13 -22.96 -6.01 -4.38
N ALA A 14 -24.12 -6.54 -3.99
CA ALA A 14 -24.68 -7.75 -4.59
C ALA A 14 -24.97 -7.62 -6.11
N SER A 15 -25.16 -6.40 -6.60
CA SER A 15 -25.33 -6.09 -8.02
C SER A 15 -24.02 -5.95 -8.80
N HIS A 16 -22.87 -5.94 -8.14
CA HIS A 16 -21.57 -5.73 -8.80
C HIS A 16 -21.29 -6.86 -9.80
N PRO A 17 -20.87 -6.55 -11.04
CA PRO A 17 -20.53 -7.57 -12.02
C PRO A 17 -19.30 -8.35 -11.58
N LEU A 18 -19.29 -9.66 -11.85
CA LEU A 18 -18.08 -10.47 -11.75
C LEU A 18 -17.32 -10.40 -13.08
N PRO A 19 -16.01 -10.05 -13.08
CA PRO A 19 -15.22 -10.02 -14.31
C PRO A 19 -15.16 -11.41 -14.96
N PRO A 20 -15.50 -11.55 -16.26
CA PRO A 20 -15.54 -12.85 -16.92
C PRO A 20 -14.13 -13.44 -17.09
N GLY A 21 -14.03 -14.77 -17.04
CA GLY A 21 -12.79 -15.51 -17.36
C GLY A 21 -11.65 -15.34 -16.35
N ARG A 22 -11.90 -14.77 -15.16
CA ARG A 22 -10.88 -14.64 -14.11
C ARG A 22 -10.82 -15.90 -13.24
N THR A 23 -9.60 -16.37 -13.03
CA THR A 23 -9.29 -17.49 -12.14
C THR A 23 -8.73 -16.96 -10.81
N GLY A 24 -8.89 -17.73 -9.74
CA GLY A 24 -8.39 -17.38 -8.42
C GLY A 24 -6.87 -17.50 -8.26
N VAL A 25 -6.41 -17.51 -7.02
CA VAL A 25 -5.00 -17.73 -6.65
C VAL A 25 -4.67 -19.21 -6.56
N GLY A 26 -3.40 -19.57 -6.78
CA GLY A 26 -2.91 -20.94 -6.64
C GLY A 26 -2.22 -21.48 -7.89
N ALA A 27 -1.64 -22.68 -7.77
CA ALA A 27 -1.04 -23.37 -8.92
C ALA A 27 -2.10 -23.95 -9.86
N ASP A 28 -3.22 -24.39 -9.30
CA ASP A 28 -4.42 -24.82 -9.99
C ASP A 28 -5.57 -23.90 -9.51
N PRO A 29 -5.76 -22.75 -10.16
CA PRO A 29 -6.60 -21.69 -9.62
C PRO A 29 -8.08 -22.02 -9.78
N ALA A 30 -8.79 -22.08 -8.65
CA ALA A 30 -10.23 -22.31 -8.63
C ALA A 30 -11.01 -21.15 -9.29
N PRO A 31 -12.19 -21.41 -9.87
CA PRO A 31 -13.03 -20.36 -10.43
C PRO A 31 -13.49 -19.38 -9.34
N VAL A 32 -13.54 -18.10 -9.71
CA VAL A 32 -14.04 -17.03 -8.83
C VAL A 32 -15.57 -17.03 -8.86
N ARG A 33 -16.20 -16.88 -7.69
CA ARG A 33 -17.65 -16.81 -7.49
C ARG A 33 -18.02 -15.77 -6.44
N THR A 34 -19.32 -15.53 -6.28
CA THR A 34 -19.84 -14.66 -5.20
C THR A 34 -20.61 -15.44 -4.15
N VAL A 35 -20.37 -15.13 -2.88
CA VAL A 35 -21.26 -15.48 -1.77
C VAL A 35 -22.08 -14.25 -1.42
N ARG A 36 -23.39 -14.32 -1.62
CA ARG A 36 -24.32 -13.18 -1.49
C ARG A 36 -25.07 -13.20 -0.16
N THR A 37 -25.24 -12.03 0.44
CA THR A 37 -26.06 -11.81 1.64
C THR A 37 -26.72 -10.43 1.56
N GLY A 38 -28.03 -10.41 1.29
CA GLY A 38 -28.78 -9.17 1.15
C GLY A 38 -28.21 -8.25 0.06
N GLU A 39 -27.77 -7.06 0.44
CA GLU A 39 -27.22 -6.04 -0.47
C GLU A 39 -25.72 -6.20 -0.76
N LEU A 40 -25.05 -7.15 -0.11
CA LEU A 40 -23.61 -7.37 -0.20
C LEU A 40 -23.28 -8.72 -0.84
N ALA A 41 -22.09 -8.80 -1.43
CA ALA A 41 -21.48 -10.05 -1.87
C ALA A 41 -19.99 -10.06 -1.56
N ALA A 42 -19.48 -11.21 -1.11
CA ALA A 42 -18.06 -11.48 -1.07
C ALA A 42 -17.63 -12.16 -2.37
N VAL A 43 -16.54 -11.68 -2.98
CA VAL A 43 -15.89 -12.34 -4.11
C VAL A 43 -14.90 -13.35 -3.56
N VAL A 44 -15.07 -14.63 -3.94
CA VAL A 44 -14.36 -15.75 -3.33
C VAL A 44 -13.93 -16.80 -4.36
N SER A 45 -13.02 -17.68 -3.95
CA SER A 45 -12.75 -18.95 -4.61
C SER A 45 -12.46 -20.01 -3.55
N ASP A 46 -12.32 -21.26 -3.95
CA ASP A 46 -11.79 -22.27 -3.05
C ASP A 46 -10.34 -21.90 -2.67
N ALA A 47 -9.98 -22.10 -1.40
CA ALA A 47 -8.63 -21.79 -0.94
C ALA A 47 -7.63 -22.82 -1.51
N PRO A 48 -6.54 -22.37 -2.18
CA PRO A 48 -5.57 -23.29 -2.73
C PRO A 48 -4.78 -23.97 -1.59
N PRO A 49 -4.46 -25.27 -1.72
CA PRO A 49 -3.67 -25.96 -0.71
C PRO A 49 -2.26 -25.36 -0.61
N GLY A 50 -1.79 -25.14 0.61
CA GLY A 50 -0.43 -24.64 0.86
C GLY A 50 -0.17 -23.24 0.30
N LEU A 51 -1.17 -22.35 0.36
CA LEU A 51 -1.05 -20.95 -0.08
C LEU A 51 0.23 -20.30 0.47
N ARG A 52 1.01 -19.72 -0.43
CA ARG A 52 2.20 -18.91 -0.12
C ARG A 52 2.13 -17.62 -0.90
N ALA A 53 2.77 -16.56 -0.39
CA ALA A 53 2.90 -15.28 -1.08
C ALA A 53 3.90 -15.34 -2.25
N LYS A 54 3.66 -16.23 -3.22
CA LYS A 54 4.43 -16.30 -4.46
C LYS A 54 4.04 -15.14 -5.37
N ARG A 55 4.99 -14.63 -6.17
CA ARG A 55 4.77 -13.51 -7.10
C ARG A 55 3.52 -13.72 -7.98
N ARG A 56 3.35 -14.91 -8.56
CA ARG A 56 2.17 -15.24 -9.38
C ARG A 56 0.86 -15.05 -8.62
N ASP A 57 0.78 -15.57 -7.39
CA ASP A 57 -0.46 -15.54 -6.61
C ASP A 57 -0.77 -14.12 -6.12
N LEU A 58 0.26 -13.34 -5.76
CA LEU A 58 0.12 -11.91 -5.44
C LEU A 58 -0.40 -11.09 -6.64
N LEU A 59 0.13 -11.37 -7.84
CA LEU A 59 -0.32 -10.72 -9.08
C LEU A 59 -1.77 -11.09 -9.41
N ALA A 60 -2.12 -12.38 -9.35
CA ALA A 60 -3.50 -12.83 -9.61
C ALA A 60 -4.52 -12.18 -8.67
N HIS A 61 -4.21 -12.11 -7.37
CA HIS A 61 -5.04 -11.39 -6.39
C HIS A 61 -5.19 -9.91 -6.74
N GLN A 62 -4.08 -9.25 -7.06
CA GLN A 62 -4.07 -7.83 -7.39
C GLN A 62 -4.83 -7.51 -8.68
N GLU A 63 -4.66 -8.33 -9.72
CA GLU A 63 -5.36 -8.16 -10.99
C GLU A 63 -6.87 -8.33 -10.84
N LEU A 64 -7.33 -9.29 -10.03
CA LEU A 64 -8.75 -9.45 -9.74
C LEU A 64 -9.30 -8.25 -8.96
N ALA A 65 -8.58 -7.78 -7.94
CA ALA A 65 -8.99 -6.59 -7.19
C ALA A 65 -9.08 -5.34 -8.07
N LEU A 66 -8.13 -5.14 -8.99
CA LEU A 66 -8.15 -4.06 -9.98
C LEU A 66 -9.32 -4.19 -10.96
N ALA A 67 -9.60 -5.41 -11.44
CA ALA A 67 -10.71 -5.67 -12.35
C ALA A 67 -12.05 -5.38 -11.69
N LEU A 68 -12.25 -5.80 -10.43
CA LEU A 68 -13.44 -5.45 -9.66
C LEU A 68 -13.55 -3.92 -9.48
N ALA A 69 -12.45 -3.27 -9.09
CA ALA A 69 -12.42 -1.82 -8.87
C ALA A 69 -12.60 -0.99 -10.16
N ALA A 70 -12.57 -1.61 -11.34
CA ALA A 70 -12.89 -0.94 -12.60
C ALA A 70 -14.40 -0.76 -12.80
N ASP A 71 -15.21 -1.69 -12.28
CA ASP A 71 -16.67 -1.73 -12.48
C ASP A 71 -17.47 -1.14 -11.30
N GLY A 72 -16.82 -0.80 -10.19
CA GLY A 72 -17.48 -0.20 -9.03
C GLY A 72 -16.62 -0.17 -7.76
N PRO A 73 -17.19 0.28 -6.63
CA PRO A 73 -16.51 0.29 -5.35
C PRO A 73 -16.29 -1.14 -4.84
N VAL A 74 -15.11 -1.37 -4.27
CA VAL A 74 -14.69 -2.65 -3.70
C VAL A 74 -14.08 -2.39 -2.34
N LEU A 75 -14.35 -3.27 -1.38
CA LEU A 75 -13.59 -3.40 -0.15
C LEU A 75 -12.53 -4.50 -0.35
N PRO A 76 -11.31 -4.16 -0.79
CA PRO A 76 -10.34 -5.19 -1.13
C PRO A 76 -9.80 -5.86 0.13
N MET A 77 -9.76 -7.19 0.13
CA MET A 77 -9.13 -7.96 1.21
C MET A 77 -7.63 -8.07 0.96
N ARG A 78 -6.85 -8.08 2.04
CA ARG A 78 -5.41 -8.36 1.95
C ARG A 78 -5.18 -9.77 1.40
N PHE A 79 -4.04 -9.98 0.76
CA PHE A 79 -3.67 -11.32 0.28
C PHE A 79 -3.66 -12.33 1.44
N GLY A 80 -4.26 -13.49 1.22
CA GLY A 80 -4.23 -14.63 2.14
C GLY A 80 -5.37 -14.66 3.16
N MET A 81 -6.42 -13.87 2.94
CA MET A 81 -7.63 -13.93 3.76
C MET A 81 -8.42 -15.19 3.41
N ILE A 82 -8.41 -16.18 4.31
CA ILE A 82 -9.12 -17.45 4.16
C ILE A 82 -10.13 -17.57 5.29
N ALA A 83 -11.39 -17.80 4.93
CA ALA A 83 -12.47 -18.16 5.84
C ALA A 83 -12.61 -19.69 5.94
N ALA A 84 -13.20 -20.18 7.03
CA ALA A 84 -13.41 -21.61 7.24
C ALA A 84 -14.33 -22.23 6.19
N ASP A 85 -15.40 -21.51 5.82
CA ASP A 85 -16.41 -21.91 4.85
C ASP A 85 -17.20 -20.67 4.36
N GLU A 86 -18.16 -20.88 3.47
CA GLU A 86 -19.03 -19.81 2.97
C GLU A 86 -20.01 -19.29 4.02
N GLU A 87 -20.40 -20.11 5.01
CA GLU A 87 -21.32 -19.70 6.07
C GLU A 87 -20.67 -18.63 6.96
N SER A 88 -19.41 -18.86 7.34
CA SER A 88 -18.57 -17.88 8.04
C SER A 88 -18.46 -16.56 7.28
N VAL A 89 -18.40 -16.62 5.95
CA VAL A 89 -18.39 -15.41 5.09
C VAL A 89 -19.75 -14.71 5.14
N ARG A 90 -20.87 -15.45 5.05
CA ARG A 90 -22.23 -14.86 5.15
C ARG A 90 -22.47 -14.20 6.49
N ASP A 91 -22.01 -14.82 7.58
CA ASP A 91 -22.14 -14.29 8.94
C ASP A 91 -21.37 -12.97 9.07
N GLN A 92 -20.13 -12.92 8.58
CA GLN A 92 -19.33 -11.70 8.59
C GLN A 92 -19.97 -10.57 7.76
N LEU A 93 -20.50 -10.90 6.57
CA LEU A 93 -21.22 -9.93 5.74
C LEU A 93 -22.47 -9.38 6.44
N THR A 94 -23.19 -10.23 7.18
CA THR A 94 -24.38 -9.84 7.95
C THR A 94 -23.99 -8.92 9.11
N ALA A 95 -22.99 -9.34 9.89
CA ALA A 95 -22.54 -8.60 11.08
C ALA A 95 -21.99 -7.22 10.74
N SER A 96 -21.24 -7.10 9.64
CA SER A 96 -20.60 -5.83 9.22
C SER A 96 -21.38 -5.07 8.15
N ARG A 97 -22.64 -5.45 7.87
CA ARG A 97 -23.44 -4.96 6.74
C ARG A 97 -23.44 -3.43 6.62
N THR A 98 -23.82 -2.73 7.70
CA THR A 98 -23.92 -1.27 7.71
C THR A 98 -22.57 -0.60 7.45
N ALA A 99 -21.50 -1.09 8.08
CA ALA A 99 -20.16 -0.53 7.92
C ALA A 99 -19.60 -0.75 6.51
N TYR A 100 -19.84 -1.94 5.93
CA TYR A 100 -19.41 -2.24 4.56
C TYR A 100 -20.16 -1.42 3.53
N LEU A 101 -21.49 -1.28 3.65
CA LEU A 101 -22.27 -0.45 2.74
C LEU A 101 -21.83 1.02 2.80
N ALA A 102 -21.68 1.59 4.01
CA ALA A 102 -21.20 2.96 4.18
C ALA A 102 -19.80 3.18 3.60
N THR A 103 -18.91 2.18 3.72
CA THR A 103 -17.57 2.27 3.13
C THR A 103 -17.62 2.14 1.61
N LEU A 104 -18.44 1.25 1.05
CA LEU A 104 -18.64 1.15 -0.40
C LEU A 104 -19.19 2.46 -0.97
N ASP A 105 -20.14 3.12 -0.30
CA ASP A 105 -20.65 4.44 -0.69
C ASP A 105 -19.55 5.51 -0.64
N ARG A 106 -18.72 5.49 0.41
CA ARG A 106 -17.58 6.40 0.52
C ARG A 106 -16.53 6.19 -0.57
N LEU A 107 -16.38 4.97 -1.10
CA LEU A 107 -15.37 4.64 -2.09
C LEU A 107 -15.89 4.70 -3.54
N ASP A 108 -17.19 4.93 -3.73
CA ASP A 108 -17.78 4.97 -5.06
C ASP A 108 -17.18 6.10 -5.92
N GLY A 109 -16.89 5.80 -7.17
CA GLY A 109 -16.22 6.72 -8.11
C GLY A 109 -14.78 7.12 -7.74
N ARG A 110 -14.18 6.52 -6.70
CA ARG A 110 -12.87 6.92 -6.16
C ARG A 110 -11.79 5.86 -6.35
N VAL A 111 -10.54 6.29 -6.24
CA VAL A 111 -9.35 5.43 -6.31
C VAL A 111 -8.29 5.82 -5.29
N GLU A 112 -7.40 4.89 -5.00
CA GLU A 112 -6.22 5.16 -4.18
C GLU A 112 -4.98 5.43 -5.04
N MET A 113 -4.23 6.48 -4.66
CA MET A 113 -2.90 6.77 -5.15
C MET A 113 -1.91 6.79 -3.98
N ASN A 114 -0.86 5.97 -4.02
CA ASN A 114 0.16 5.90 -2.98
C ASN A 114 1.42 6.66 -3.41
N LEU A 115 1.87 7.59 -2.57
CA LEU A 115 3.10 8.34 -2.75
C LEU A 115 4.14 7.90 -1.70
N LYS A 116 5.32 7.52 -2.19
CA LYS A 116 6.51 7.33 -1.37
C LYS A 116 7.55 8.37 -1.71
N ALA A 117 8.27 8.82 -0.70
CA ALA A 117 9.35 9.79 -0.87
C ALA A 117 10.64 9.24 -0.25
N LEU A 118 11.74 9.31 -1.00
CA LEU A 118 13.03 8.76 -0.60
C LEU A 118 14.14 9.82 -0.70
N PRO A 119 15.17 9.76 0.15
CA PRO A 119 16.36 10.59 -0.01
C PRO A 119 17.12 10.26 -1.30
N VAL A 120 17.65 11.28 -1.97
CA VAL A 120 18.40 11.14 -3.23
C VAL A 120 19.87 11.44 -3.07
N GLN A 121 20.73 10.61 -3.68
CA GLN A 121 22.17 10.83 -3.67
C GLN A 121 22.59 12.00 -4.57
N SER A 122 21.81 12.31 -5.61
CA SER A 122 22.01 13.48 -6.48
C SER A 122 22.02 14.81 -5.72
N GLY A 123 21.38 14.86 -4.55
CA GLY A 123 21.36 16.03 -3.66
C GLY A 123 22.66 16.27 -2.88
N LEU A 124 23.61 15.33 -2.91
CA LEU A 124 24.83 15.44 -2.11
C LEU A 124 25.67 16.70 -2.41
N PRO A 125 25.91 17.11 -3.67
CA PRO A 125 26.66 18.33 -3.96
C PRO A 125 26.01 19.59 -3.38
N ALA A 126 24.68 19.70 -3.46
CA ALA A 126 23.93 20.80 -2.86
C ALA A 126 24.04 20.75 -1.32
N LEU A 127 23.82 19.57 -0.73
CA LEU A 127 23.91 19.35 0.70
C LEU A 127 25.28 19.75 1.28
N VAL A 128 26.38 19.38 0.62
CA VAL A 128 27.74 19.72 1.08
C VAL A 128 27.98 21.23 1.09
N ARG A 129 27.35 21.99 0.18
CA ARG A 129 27.47 23.45 0.13
C ARG A 129 26.57 24.14 1.15
N GLU A 130 25.35 23.63 1.34
CA GLU A 130 24.28 24.30 2.07
C GLU A 130 24.20 23.90 3.55
N ASN A 131 24.69 22.72 3.92
CA ASN A 131 24.58 22.18 5.28
C ASN A 131 25.88 22.35 6.08
N PRO A 132 25.91 23.21 7.12
CA PRO A 132 27.11 23.45 7.93
C PRO A 132 27.60 22.22 8.68
N GLU A 133 26.71 21.31 9.12
CA GLU A 133 27.08 20.08 9.81
C GLU A 133 27.90 19.17 8.88
N VAL A 134 27.40 18.95 7.66
CA VAL A 134 28.09 18.15 6.63
C VAL A 134 29.42 18.80 6.24
N ALA A 135 29.45 20.12 6.07
CA ALA A 135 30.67 20.86 5.76
C ALA A 135 31.73 20.72 6.87
N ARG A 136 31.33 20.84 8.15
CA ARG A 136 32.21 20.66 9.31
C ARG A 136 32.72 19.23 9.41
N ALA A 137 31.84 18.24 9.28
CA ALA A 137 32.21 16.83 9.31
C ALA A 137 33.21 16.48 8.20
N ARG A 138 32.99 17.00 6.98
CA ARG A 138 33.91 16.84 5.85
C ARG A 138 35.27 17.48 6.11
N ALA A 139 35.28 18.69 6.67
CA ALA A 139 36.53 19.37 7.01
C ALA A 139 37.31 18.63 8.11
N ALA A 140 36.62 18.10 9.13
CA ALA A 140 37.24 17.29 10.17
C ALA A 140 37.85 15.99 9.61
N ALA A 141 37.12 15.28 8.75
CA ALA A 141 37.60 14.06 8.09
C ALA A 141 38.82 14.31 7.19
N ARG A 142 38.92 15.50 6.58
CA ARG A 142 40.11 15.91 5.80
C ARG A 142 41.33 16.22 6.67
N ARG A 143 41.13 16.86 7.82
CA ARG A 143 42.22 17.22 8.73
C ARG A 143 42.77 16.02 9.50
N SER A 144 41.91 15.09 9.89
CA SER A 144 42.28 13.90 10.63
C SER A 144 41.54 12.68 10.07
N PRO A 145 42.07 12.07 8.99
CA PRO A 145 41.50 10.88 8.41
C PRO A 145 41.48 9.73 9.41
N GLY A 146 40.38 8.98 9.44
CA GLY A 146 40.22 7.84 10.32
C GLY A 146 38.84 7.21 10.19
N TYR A 147 38.68 6.00 10.72
CA TYR A 147 37.42 5.26 10.69
C TYR A 147 36.28 6.07 11.31
N GLU A 148 36.47 6.58 12.53
CA GLU A 148 35.45 7.38 13.21
C GLU A 148 35.07 8.65 12.46
N ALA A 149 36.04 9.33 11.85
CA ALA A 149 35.78 10.54 11.07
C ALA A 149 34.95 10.22 9.80
N SER A 150 35.19 9.05 9.19
CA SER A 150 34.42 8.55 8.06
C SER A 150 32.99 8.19 8.48
N VAL A 151 32.80 7.54 9.63
CA VAL A 151 31.48 7.23 10.20
C VAL A 151 30.71 8.52 10.47
N ARG A 152 31.29 9.49 11.18
CA ARG A 152 30.65 10.79 11.48
C ARG A 152 30.24 11.55 10.21
N LEU A 153 31.10 11.54 9.18
CA LEU A 153 30.76 12.15 7.89
C LEU A 153 29.60 11.43 7.21
N GLY A 154 29.62 10.10 7.17
CA GLY A 154 28.55 9.29 6.59
C GLY A 154 27.21 9.52 7.27
N GLU A 155 27.20 9.58 8.60
CA GLU A 155 26.01 9.89 9.39
C GLU A 155 25.47 11.30 9.14
N ALA A 156 26.34 12.32 9.11
CA ALA A 156 25.94 13.69 8.83
C ALA A 156 25.33 13.82 7.43
N VAL A 157 25.91 13.14 6.44
CA VAL A 157 25.36 13.07 5.07
C VAL A 157 24.00 12.38 5.06
N ALA A 158 23.87 11.21 5.70
CA ALA A 158 22.62 10.46 5.75
C ALA A 158 21.49 11.27 6.41
N ARG A 159 21.77 11.91 7.55
CA ARG A 159 20.83 12.82 8.23
C ARG A 159 20.47 14.00 7.33
N GLY A 160 21.46 14.63 6.70
CA GLY A 160 21.24 15.79 5.82
C GLY A 160 20.35 15.47 4.62
N LEU A 161 20.60 14.36 3.92
CA LEU A 161 19.76 13.91 2.80
C LEU A 161 18.35 13.55 3.26
N THR A 162 18.23 12.86 4.39
CA THR A 162 16.94 12.51 4.99
C THR A 162 16.13 13.76 5.34
N GLY A 163 16.77 14.76 5.97
CA GLY A 163 16.13 16.03 6.31
C GLY A 163 15.67 16.82 5.10
N ARG A 164 16.50 16.90 4.04
CA ARG A 164 16.13 17.55 2.77
C ARG A 164 14.93 16.87 2.12
N ALA A 165 14.92 15.54 2.09
CA ALA A 165 13.82 14.76 1.56
C ALA A 165 12.55 14.94 2.39
N ALA A 166 12.64 14.94 3.72
CA ALA A 166 11.49 15.14 4.61
C ALA A 166 10.88 16.54 4.45
N ALA A 167 11.70 17.59 4.30
CA ALA A 167 11.21 18.95 4.04
C ALA A 167 10.47 19.06 2.70
N ALA A 168 11.05 18.53 1.63
CA ALA A 168 10.38 18.48 0.32
C ALA A 168 9.10 17.63 0.36
N SER A 169 9.12 16.52 1.11
CA SER A 169 7.95 15.65 1.31
C SER A 169 6.80 16.36 2.01
N ALA A 170 7.08 17.19 3.01
CA ALA A 170 6.05 17.98 3.67
C ALA A 170 5.39 18.99 2.71
N ALA A 171 6.18 19.64 1.85
CA ALA A 171 5.69 20.58 0.86
C ALA A 171 4.77 19.90 -0.19
N VAL A 172 5.21 18.77 -0.76
CA VAL A 172 4.38 18.05 -1.75
C VAL A 172 3.12 17.47 -1.14
N VAL A 173 3.18 16.97 0.11
CA VAL A 173 1.98 16.48 0.81
C VAL A 173 0.96 17.60 1.01
N ALA A 174 1.40 18.81 1.37
CA ALA A 174 0.49 19.94 1.53
C ALA A 174 -0.23 20.28 0.21
N GLU A 175 0.50 20.33 -0.90
CA GLU A 175 -0.06 20.57 -2.24
C GLU A 175 -1.06 19.48 -2.63
N LEU A 176 -0.66 18.21 -2.53
CA LEU A 176 -1.48 17.07 -2.96
C LEU A 176 -2.70 16.84 -2.06
N SER A 177 -2.62 17.18 -0.77
CA SER A 177 -3.76 17.05 0.14
C SER A 177 -4.93 17.94 -0.27
N ALA A 178 -4.68 19.08 -0.92
CA ALA A 178 -5.73 19.97 -1.43
C ALA A 178 -6.45 19.39 -2.66
N MET A 179 -5.88 18.35 -3.28
CA MET A 179 -6.44 17.67 -4.45
C MET A 179 -7.10 16.33 -4.09
N ALA A 180 -7.02 15.90 -2.83
CA ALA A 180 -7.50 14.62 -2.37
C ALA A 180 -8.75 14.77 -1.49
N VAL A 181 -9.64 13.77 -1.57
CA VAL A 181 -10.80 13.67 -0.69
C VAL A 181 -10.36 13.32 0.73
N GLU A 182 -9.41 12.38 0.83
CA GLU A 182 -8.89 11.87 2.09
C GLU A 182 -7.42 11.49 1.93
N ARG A 183 -6.66 11.49 3.03
CA ARG A 183 -5.30 10.94 3.08
C ARG A 183 -5.10 10.09 4.31
N VAL A 184 -4.35 9.01 4.17
CA VAL A 184 -3.98 8.10 5.25
C VAL A 184 -2.48 7.86 5.22
N ALA A 185 -1.82 7.97 6.38
CA ALA A 185 -0.42 7.60 6.52
C ALA A 185 -0.26 6.09 6.35
N GLY A 186 0.64 5.67 5.46
CA GLY A 186 0.99 4.27 5.29
C GLY A 186 1.98 3.78 6.36
N PRO A 187 2.22 2.46 6.42
CA PRO A 187 3.23 1.91 7.32
C PRO A 187 4.63 2.42 6.96
N GLU A 188 5.54 2.42 7.94
CA GLU A 188 6.95 2.74 7.71
C GLU A 188 7.57 1.80 6.68
N VAL A 189 8.29 2.39 5.73
CA VAL A 189 9.03 1.65 4.69
C VAL A 189 10.49 2.01 4.81
N ARG A 190 11.36 0.99 4.96
CA ARG A 190 12.80 1.18 5.08
C ARG A 190 13.34 2.06 3.94
N GLY A 191 14.05 3.12 4.30
CA GLY A 191 14.67 4.06 3.35
C GLY A 191 13.71 5.12 2.79
N CYS A 192 12.42 5.07 3.12
CA CYS A 192 11.47 6.14 2.80
C CYS A 192 11.39 7.13 3.95
N VAL A 193 11.25 8.42 3.63
CA VAL A 193 10.91 9.47 4.60
C VAL A 193 9.40 9.72 4.67
N LEU A 194 8.67 9.25 3.67
CA LEU A 194 7.21 9.37 3.59
C LEU A 194 6.64 8.15 2.86
N ASN A 195 5.51 7.65 3.36
CA ASN A 195 4.62 6.72 2.69
C ASN A 195 3.18 7.14 3.03
N VAL A 196 2.42 7.61 2.05
CA VAL A 196 1.06 8.14 2.25
C VAL A 196 0.17 7.73 1.09
N SER A 197 -1.07 7.39 1.39
CA SER A 197 -2.10 7.11 0.39
C SER A 197 -3.12 8.23 0.36
N PHE A 198 -3.56 8.57 -0.85
CA PHE A 198 -4.56 9.59 -1.13
C PHE A 198 -5.78 8.93 -1.80
N LEU A 199 -6.97 9.28 -1.33
CA LEU A 199 -8.23 8.91 -1.96
C LEU A 199 -8.64 10.06 -2.89
N LEU A 200 -8.78 9.76 -4.17
CA LEU A 200 -9.10 10.73 -5.21
C LEU A 200 -10.38 10.33 -5.90
N ASP A 201 -11.16 11.31 -6.37
CA ASP A 201 -12.16 11.04 -7.39
C ASP A 201 -11.45 10.58 -8.67
N ARG A 202 -12.01 9.57 -9.35
CA ARG A 202 -11.37 8.90 -10.50
C ARG A 202 -11.02 9.87 -11.63
N GLY A 203 -11.80 10.94 -11.82
CA GLY A 203 -11.55 11.97 -12.82
C GLY A 203 -10.31 12.84 -12.56
N ASP A 204 -9.83 12.92 -11.31
CA ASP A 204 -8.72 13.79 -10.91
C ASP A 204 -7.34 13.11 -10.96
N GLN A 205 -7.28 11.82 -11.30
CA GLN A 205 -6.06 11.01 -11.31
C GLN A 205 -4.93 11.64 -12.14
N GLU A 206 -5.22 12.05 -13.38
CA GLU A 206 -4.22 12.61 -14.29
C GLU A 206 -3.72 13.97 -13.81
N ARG A 207 -4.61 14.80 -13.26
CA ARG A 207 -4.25 16.09 -12.66
C ARG A 207 -3.32 15.90 -11.47
N PHE A 208 -3.62 14.92 -10.62
CA PHE A 208 -2.81 14.55 -9.46
C PHE A 208 -1.42 14.04 -9.87
N ARG A 209 -1.36 13.12 -10.84
CA ARG A 209 -0.11 12.60 -11.39
C ARG A 209 0.77 13.72 -11.95
N ALA A 210 0.19 14.62 -12.74
CA ALA A 210 0.91 15.77 -13.29
C ALA A 210 1.43 16.71 -12.18
N ALA A 211 0.73 16.87 -11.05
CA ALA A 211 1.22 17.65 -9.91
C ALA A 211 2.46 17.00 -9.28
N VAL A 212 2.43 15.68 -9.07
CA VAL A 212 3.60 14.93 -8.57
C VAL A 212 4.80 15.07 -9.51
N GLU A 213 4.58 14.93 -10.83
CA GLU A 213 5.65 15.04 -11.83
C GLU A 213 6.26 16.44 -11.87
N ARG A 214 5.43 17.49 -11.85
CA ARG A 214 5.91 18.89 -11.77
C ARG A 214 6.72 19.13 -10.50
N PHE A 215 6.23 18.68 -9.35
CA PHE A 215 6.95 18.80 -8.09
C PHE A 215 8.29 18.08 -8.16
N ALA A 216 8.30 16.83 -8.65
CA ALA A 216 9.51 16.02 -8.77
C ALA A 216 10.55 16.67 -9.69
N ALA A 217 10.15 17.24 -10.81
CA ALA A 217 11.07 17.95 -11.70
C ALA A 217 11.77 19.14 -11.01
N GLY A 218 11.01 19.92 -10.22
CA GLY A 218 11.53 21.04 -9.44
C GLY A 218 12.38 20.66 -8.22
N HIS A 219 12.33 19.40 -7.79
CA HIS A 219 12.93 18.93 -6.53
C HIS A 219 13.77 17.64 -6.69
N HIS A 220 14.27 17.36 -7.89
CA HIS A 220 14.97 16.12 -8.25
C HIS A 220 16.27 15.87 -7.46
N ASP A 221 16.86 16.90 -6.87
CA ASP A 221 18.02 16.85 -5.98
C ASP A 221 17.63 16.94 -4.49
N HIS A 222 16.34 17.05 -4.16
CA HIS A 222 15.83 17.04 -2.80
C HIS A 222 15.20 15.70 -2.42
N VAL A 223 14.44 15.08 -3.32
CA VAL A 223 13.63 13.90 -3.02
C VAL A 223 13.33 13.09 -4.28
N GLU A 224 13.31 11.76 -4.14
CA GLU A 224 12.76 10.85 -5.15
C GLU A 224 11.32 10.55 -4.79
N LEU A 225 10.39 10.96 -5.65
CA LEU A 225 8.98 10.64 -5.50
C LEU A 225 8.63 9.40 -6.32
N ARG A 226 7.99 8.42 -5.67
CA ARG A 226 7.45 7.22 -6.31
C ARG A 226 5.94 7.20 -6.12
N LEU A 227 5.22 7.45 -7.21
CA LEU A 227 3.76 7.39 -7.25
C LEU A 227 3.31 6.03 -7.78
N THR A 228 2.42 5.36 -7.06
CA THR A 228 1.82 4.08 -7.47
C THR A 228 0.30 4.21 -7.48
N GLY A 229 -0.32 3.80 -8.57
CA GLY A 229 -1.78 3.74 -8.73
C GLY A 229 -2.25 4.04 -10.16
N PRO A 230 -3.57 3.91 -10.41
CA PRO A 230 -4.62 3.68 -9.42
C PRO A 230 -4.56 2.30 -8.77
N LEU A 231 -4.82 2.25 -7.47
CA LEU A 231 -4.90 1.02 -6.66
C LEU A 231 -6.35 0.79 -6.22
N PRO A 232 -6.74 -0.47 -5.95
CA PRO A 232 -7.87 -0.73 -5.06
C PRO A 232 -7.61 -0.03 -3.71
N CYS A 233 -8.66 0.47 -3.06
CA CYS A 233 -8.57 1.35 -1.90
C CYS A 233 -8.21 0.61 -0.59
N TYR A 234 -7.11 -0.14 -0.58
CA TYR A 234 -6.64 -0.92 0.57
C TYR A 234 -6.38 -0.09 1.82
N SER A 235 -5.96 1.17 1.69
CA SER A 235 -5.62 2.03 2.82
C SER A 235 -6.84 2.74 3.41
N PHE A 236 -7.99 2.67 2.73
CA PHE A 236 -9.23 3.35 3.12
C PHE A 236 -10.34 2.37 3.53
N VAL A 237 -9.98 1.10 3.72
CA VAL A 237 -10.84 0.07 4.30
C VAL A 237 -10.34 -0.29 5.69
N ASP A 238 -11.24 -0.28 6.66
CA ASP A 238 -10.91 -0.80 7.99
C ASP A 238 -10.70 -2.31 7.91
N PRO A 239 -9.65 -2.86 8.55
CA PRO A 239 -9.53 -4.30 8.69
C PRO A 239 -10.74 -4.78 9.51
N ALA A 240 -11.53 -5.67 8.92
CA ALA A 240 -12.65 -6.29 9.61
C ALA A 240 -12.16 -6.90 10.94
N PRO A 241 -12.79 -6.60 12.09
CA PRO A 241 -12.47 -7.27 13.34
C PRO A 241 -12.88 -8.74 13.21
N GLY A 242 -11.91 -9.67 13.21
CA GLY A 242 -12.21 -11.11 13.17
C GLY A 242 -11.08 -12.04 12.73
N THR A 243 -10.04 -11.55 12.04
CA THR A 243 -8.93 -12.42 11.59
C THR A 243 -7.69 -12.22 12.47
N ALA A 244 -7.76 -12.72 13.70
CA ALA A 244 -6.56 -12.94 14.50
C ALA A 244 -5.61 -13.85 13.73
N ARG A 245 -4.41 -13.34 13.42
CA ARG A 245 -3.29 -14.17 13.00
C ARG A 245 -3.10 -15.26 14.06
N ARG A 246 -3.11 -16.53 13.67
CA ARG A 246 -2.41 -17.53 14.48
C ARG A 246 -0.93 -17.15 14.41
N GLU A 247 -0.45 -16.51 15.47
CA GLU A 247 0.97 -16.36 15.73
C GLU A 247 1.56 -17.77 15.71
N THR A 248 2.45 -18.02 14.76
CA THR A 248 3.30 -19.21 14.78
C THR A 248 4.19 -19.11 16.01
N GLU A 249 3.91 -19.93 17.02
CA GLU A 249 4.77 -20.11 18.19
C GLU A 249 6.21 -20.40 17.75
N PRO A 250 7.22 -19.78 18.40
CA PRO A 250 8.61 -20.14 18.14
C PRO A 250 8.86 -21.57 18.65
N VAL A 251 9.39 -22.40 17.77
CA VAL A 251 9.92 -23.72 18.09
C VAL A 251 10.92 -23.58 19.24
N ARG A 252 10.55 -24.11 20.41
CA ARG A 252 11.47 -24.30 21.54
C ARG A 252 12.52 -25.33 21.11
N ASN A 253 13.76 -24.88 20.89
CA ASN A 253 14.89 -25.79 20.89
C ASN A 253 15.14 -26.24 22.33
N GLY A 254 14.88 -27.52 22.59
CA GLY A 254 15.29 -28.20 23.81
C GLY A 254 16.80 -28.44 23.81
N ALA A 255 17.39 -28.30 25.00
CA ALA A 255 18.70 -28.84 25.34
C ALA A 255 18.63 -30.36 25.54
#